data_AF-A0A7G9RY33-F1
#
_entry.id   AF-A0A7G9RY33-F1
#
_cell.length_a   1.000
_cell.length_b   1.000
_cell.length_c   1.000
_cell.angle_alpha   90.00
_cell.angle_beta   90.00
_cell.angle_gamma   90.00
#
_symmetry.space_group_name_H-M   'P 1'
#
loop_
_entity.id
_entity.type
_entity.pdbx_description
1 polymer ?
#
loop_
_entity_poly.entity_id
_entity_poly.type
_entity_poly.pdbx_seq_one_letter_code
_entity_poly.pdbx_strand_id
1 'polypeptide(L)'
;MFNKEKLTKNYGAIVMIGLVGTLISSILNFFMAGTSSSNHPFIYLLLTLASFVVTFFFAVFIETVAIHAYRNDDAITMDNFKAAFEHVNWGTALKINFIASFLIAIGLLLFVIPGIYLSLAFSFIGFLLYDEKGHSNLIKRSMELTDGYKLKILLGGIVISILTGAVSSIFGLFIKEPALIRTLASLVTLLAQPIYINYILDIYIEAYDQTVVE
;
A
#
# COMPACT_ATOMS: atom_id res chain seq x y z
N MET A 1 -15.35 -1.51 12.79
CA MET A 1 -15.42 -2.83 13.47
C MET A 1 -14.77 -3.86 12.55
N PHE A 2 -13.80 -4.66 13.02
CA PHE A 2 -13.01 -5.55 12.14
C PHE A 2 -13.89 -6.61 11.44
N ASN A 3 -14.06 -6.50 10.13
CA ASN A 3 -14.94 -7.42 9.38
C ASN A 3 -14.21 -8.73 9.01
N LYS A 4 -14.25 -9.70 9.92
CA LYS A 4 -13.62 -11.02 9.74
C LYS A 4 -14.15 -11.77 8.52
N GLU A 5 -15.44 -11.68 8.23
CA GLU A 5 -16.06 -12.38 7.12
C GLU A 5 -15.49 -11.88 5.78
N LYS A 6 -15.49 -10.57 5.57
CA LYS A 6 -14.93 -9.94 4.36
C LYS A 6 -13.43 -10.18 4.23
N LEU A 7 -12.67 -10.15 5.33
CA LEU A 7 -11.27 -10.55 5.34
C LEU A 7 -11.11 -11.97 4.81
N THR A 8 -11.79 -12.95 5.42
CA THR A 8 -11.62 -14.37 5.05
C THR A 8 -12.04 -14.67 3.62
N LYS A 9 -13.11 -14.01 3.13
CA LYS A 9 -13.60 -14.13 1.75
C LYS A 9 -12.56 -13.68 0.72
N ASN A 10 -11.81 -12.62 1.02
CA ASN A 10 -10.92 -11.95 0.07
C ASN A 10 -9.42 -12.14 0.36
N TYR A 11 -9.08 -12.83 1.44
CA TYR A 11 -7.70 -13.00 1.91
C TYR A 11 -6.79 -13.58 0.83
N GLY A 12 -7.18 -14.71 0.25
CA GLY A 12 -6.37 -15.41 -0.76
C GLY A 12 -6.12 -14.55 -2.01
N ALA A 13 -7.13 -13.81 -2.47
CA ALA A 13 -6.99 -12.94 -3.63
C ALA A 13 -6.03 -11.78 -3.38
N ILE A 14 -6.10 -11.13 -2.21
CA ILE A 14 -5.17 -10.06 -1.83
C ILE A 14 -3.73 -10.61 -1.73
N VAL A 15 -3.54 -11.79 -1.13
CA VAL A 15 -2.23 -12.46 -1.10
C VAL A 15 -1.73 -12.75 -2.51
N MET A 16 -2.58 -13.23 -3.42
CA MET A 16 -2.19 -13.49 -4.81
C MET A 16 -1.77 -12.22 -5.54
N ILE A 17 -2.49 -11.10 -5.37
CA ILE A 17 -2.10 -9.81 -5.96
C ILE A 17 -0.76 -9.34 -5.41
N GLY A 18 -0.58 -9.40 -4.09
CA GLY A 18 0.68 -9.05 -3.43
C GLY A 18 1.85 -9.96 -3.86
N LEU A 19 1.58 -11.25 -4.09
CA LEU A 19 2.57 -12.22 -4.54
C LEU A 19 3.06 -11.87 -5.95
N VAL A 20 2.13 -11.58 -6.87
CA VAL A 20 2.47 -11.14 -8.23
C VAL A 20 3.31 -9.86 -8.18
N GLY A 21 2.91 -8.87 -7.37
CA GLY A 21 3.68 -7.64 -7.20
C GLY A 21 5.10 -7.90 -6.66
N THR A 22 5.22 -8.76 -5.66
CA THR A 22 6.51 -9.14 -5.06
C THR A 22 7.40 -9.88 -6.06
N LEU A 23 6.84 -10.77 -6.88
CA LEU A 23 7.57 -11.48 -7.93
C LEU A 23 8.10 -10.52 -8.99
N ILE A 24 7.29 -9.58 -9.47
CA ILE A 24 7.72 -8.57 -10.45
C ILE A 24 8.83 -7.70 -9.86
N SER A 25 8.66 -7.20 -8.63
CA SER A 25 9.70 -6.42 -7.95
C SER A 25 10.98 -7.22 -7.73
N SER A 26 10.88 -8.53 -7.45
CA SER A 26 12.04 -9.41 -7.30
C SER A 26 12.81 -9.59 -8.61
N ILE A 27 12.11 -9.71 -9.74
CA ILE A 27 12.72 -9.77 -11.07
C ILE A 27 13.48 -8.47 -11.37
N LEU A 28 12.88 -7.31 -11.09
CA LEU A 28 13.55 -6.02 -11.27
C LEU A 28 14.79 -5.89 -10.38
N ASN A 29 14.69 -6.30 -9.12
CA ASN A 29 15.82 -6.31 -8.19
C ASN A 29 16.95 -7.23 -8.64
N PHE A 30 16.65 -8.37 -9.26
CA PHE A 30 17.64 -9.28 -9.84
C PHE A 30 18.42 -8.61 -10.98
N PHE A 31 17.74 -7.94 -11.91
CA PHE A 31 18.40 -7.19 -12.97
C PHE A 31 19.24 -6.02 -12.44
N MET A 32 18.76 -5.33 -11.41
CA MET A 32 19.53 -4.27 -10.75
C MET A 32 20.78 -4.81 -10.07
N ALA A 33 20.72 -6.00 -9.45
CA ALA A 33 21.90 -6.62 -8.84
C ALA A 33 22.99 -6.97 -9.87
N GLY A 34 22.59 -7.36 -11.09
CA GLY A 34 23.50 -7.59 -12.21
C GLY A 34 24.01 -6.30 -12.88
N THR A 35 23.37 -5.16 -12.60
CA THR A 35 23.66 -3.86 -13.23
C THR A 35 24.29 -2.93 -12.20
N SER A 36 25.63 -2.83 -12.17
CA SER A 36 26.27 -1.87 -11.24
C SER A 36 25.88 -0.43 -11.61
N SER A 37 25.45 0.35 -10.61
CA SER A 37 25.17 1.78 -10.77
C SER A 37 26.38 2.58 -11.26
N SER A 38 27.60 2.09 -11.00
CA SER A 38 28.84 2.69 -11.48
C SER A 38 29.11 2.44 -12.97
N ASN A 39 28.65 1.31 -13.51
CA ASN A 39 29.01 0.85 -14.87
C ASN A 39 27.92 1.21 -15.87
N HIS A 40 26.66 1.14 -15.45
CA HIS A 40 25.50 1.43 -16.30
C HIS A 40 24.48 2.30 -15.56
N PRO A 41 24.84 3.56 -15.23
CA PRO A 41 24.01 4.43 -14.41
C PRO A 41 22.62 4.68 -15.01
N PHE A 42 22.54 4.78 -16.34
CA PHE A 42 21.26 5.01 -17.02
C PHE A 42 20.33 3.79 -16.95
N ILE A 43 20.85 2.57 -17.15
CA ILE A 43 20.06 1.34 -17.05
C ILE A 43 19.60 1.14 -15.59
N TYR A 44 20.48 1.38 -14.64
CA TYR A 44 20.15 1.32 -13.21
C TYR A 44 19.03 2.31 -12.84
N LEU A 45 19.09 3.55 -13.36
CA LEU A 45 18.04 4.56 -13.17
C LEU A 45 16.70 4.09 -13.74
N LEU A 46 16.68 3.56 -14.97
CA LEU A 46 15.45 3.04 -15.59
C LEU A 46 14.84 1.89 -14.79
N LEU A 47 15.65 0.94 -14.32
CA LEU A 47 15.17 -0.17 -13.49
C LEU A 47 14.63 0.31 -12.13
N THR A 48 15.27 1.32 -11.54
CA THR A 48 14.81 1.94 -10.28
C THR A 48 13.45 2.61 -10.47
N LEU A 49 13.28 3.39 -11.55
CA LEU A 49 12.01 4.03 -11.87
C LEU A 49 10.91 2.99 -12.17
N ALA A 50 11.24 1.92 -12.90
CA ALA A 50 10.31 0.83 -13.16
C ALA A 50 9.85 0.15 -11.86
N SER A 51 10.78 -0.10 -10.93
CA SER A 51 10.48 -0.71 -9.62
C SER A 51 9.58 0.19 -8.77
N PHE A 52 9.83 1.51 -8.79
CA PHE A 52 8.97 2.49 -8.14
C PHE A 52 7.54 2.45 -8.71
N VAL A 53 7.39 2.46 -10.04
CA VAL A 53 6.08 2.39 -10.70
C VAL A 53 5.34 1.09 -10.39
N VAL A 54 6.03 -0.05 -10.39
CA VAL A 54 5.44 -1.36 -10.02
C VAL A 54 4.96 -1.33 -8.58
N THR A 55 5.81 -0.93 -7.64
CA THR A 55 5.46 -0.91 -6.21
C THR A 55 4.28 0.02 -5.96
N PHE A 56 4.31 1.20 -6.58
CA PHE A 56 3.23 2.17 -6.54
C PHE A 56 1.91 1.59 -7.05
N PHE A 57 1.96 0.97 -8.24
CA PHE A 57 0.80 0.38 -8.88
C PHE A 57 0.13 -0.66 -7.97
N PHE A 58 0.91 -1.61 -7.44
CA PHE A 58 0.36 -2.66 -6.58
C PHE A 58 -0.20 -2.12 -5.26
N ALA A 59 0.39 -1.08 -4.67
CA ALA A 59 -0.14 -0.47 -3.46
C ALA A 59 -1.55 0.09 -3.68
N VAL A 60 -1.72 0.98 -4.67
CA VAL A 60 -3.02 1.58 -4.99
C VAL A 60 -4.02 0.53 -5.49
N PHE A 61 -3.53 -0.43 -6.27
CA PHE A 61 -4.38 -1.42 -6.89
C PHE A 61 -5.04 -2.34 -5.86
N ILE A 62 -4.30 -2.79 -4.84
CA ILE A 62 -4.88 -3.65 -3.80
C ILE A 62 -5.93 -2.88 -2.99
N GLU A 63 -5.68 -1.61 -2.66
CA GLU A 63 -6.65 -0.75 -1.96
C GLU A 63 -7.94 -0.60 -2.78
N THR A 64 -7.81 -0.33 -4.09
CA THR A 64 -8.93 -0.19 -5.03
C THR A 64 -9.78 -1.46 -5.12
N VAL A 65 -9.13 -2.61 -5.28
CA VAL A 65 -9.83 -3.90 -5.38
C VAL A 65 -10.52 -4.24 -4.06
N ALA A 66 -9.89 -3.92 -2.92
CA ALA A 66 -10.47 -4.16 -1.61
C ALA A 66 -11.75 -3.35 -1.38
N ILE A 67 -11.75 -2.05 -1.72
CA ILE A 67 -12.97 -1.23 -1.60
C ILE A 67 -14.04 -1.64 -2.61
N HIS A 68 -13.67 -1.99 -3.85
CA HIS A 68 -14.62 -2.52 -4.84
C HIS A 68 -15.33 -3.78 -4.33
N ALA A 69 -14.57 -4.75 -3.83
CA ALA A 69 -15.12 -5.98 -3.26
C ALA A 69 -15.98 -5.69 -2.02
N TYR A 70 -15.58 -4.72 -1.19
CA TYR A 70 -16.36 -4.32 -0.03
C TYR A 70 -17.71 -3.71 -0.40
N ARG A 71 -17.73 -2.78 -1.36
CA ARG A 71 -18.94 -2.03 -1.77
C ARG A 71 -19.95 -2.90 -2.50
N ASN A 72 -19.48 -3.87 -3.28
CA ASN A 72 -20.36 -4.80 -4.02
C ASN A 72 -20.69 -6.08 -3.24
N ASP A 73 -20.19 -6.22 -2.01
CA ASP A 73 -20.27 -7.45 -1.20
C ASP A 73 -19.82 -8.71 -1.96
N ASP A 74 -18.81 -8.55 -2.81
CA ASP A 74 -18.37 -9.59 -3.73
C ASP A 74 -17.04 -10.22 -3.31
N ALA A 75 -16.80 -11.43 -3.83
CA ALA A 75 -15.46 -12.01 -3.78
C ALA A 75 -14.59 -11.33 -4.84
N ILE A 76 -13.30 -11.16 -4.55
CA ILE A 76 -12.33 -10.70 -5.55
C ILE A 76 -12.12 -11.80 -6.59
N THR A 77 -12.72 -11.62 -7.76
CA THR A 77 -12.55 -12.46 -8.96
C THR A 77 -11.77 -11.69 -10.04
N MET A 78 -11.38 -12.36 -11.13
CA MET A 78 -10.72 -11.70 -12.25
C MET A 78 -11.61 -10.66 -12.96
N ASP A 79 -12.93 -10.86 -12.96
CA ASP A 79 -13.86 -9.92 -13.59
C ASP A 79 -14.02 -8.66 -12.74
N ASN A 80 -14.18 -8.81 -11.43
CA ASN A 80 -14.25 -7.70 -10.48
C ASN A 80 -12.90 -6.97 -10.35
N PHE A 81 -11.79 -7.70 -10.52
CA PHE A 81 -10.45 -7.13 -10.64
C PHE A 81 -10.38 -6.16 -11.83
N LYS A 82 -10.85 -6.57 -13.02
CA LYS A 82 -10.85 -5.72 -14.22
C LYS A 82 -11.78 -4.53 -14.05
N ALA A 83 -12.96 -4.74 -13.48
CA ALA A 83 -13.90 -3.66 -13.21
C ALA A 83 -13.30 -2.60 -12.27
N ALA A 84 -12.67 -3.02 -11.17
CA ALA A 84 -11.96 -2.12 -10.26
C ALA A 84 -10.80 -1.39 -10.96
N PHE A 85 -10.05 -2.10 -11.80
CA PHE A 85 -8.94 -1.54 -12.57
C PHE A 85 -9.38 -0.43 -13.54
N GLU A 86 -10.45 -0.68 -14.30
CA GLU A 86 -11.00 0.27 -15.28
C GLU A 86 -11.71 1.45 -14.60
N HIS A 87 -12.17 1.24 -13.36
CA HIS A 87 -12.78 2.31 -12.58
C HIS A 87 -11.78 3.42 -12.23
N VAL A 88 -10.51 3.09 -11.98
CA VAL A 88 -9.50 4.06 -11.53
C VAL A 88 -8.90 4.84 -12.70
N ASN A 89 -8.82 6.16 -12.56
CA ASN A 89 -8.00 6.98 -13.44
C ASN A 89 -6.53 6.89 -13.01
N TRP A 90 -5.78 5.98 -13.64
CA TRP A 90 -4.37 5.71 -13.32
C TRP A 90 -3.45 6.92 -13.48
N GLY A 91 -3.77 7.85 -14.39
CA GLY A 91 -3.02 9.10 -14.53
C GLY A 91 -3.19 10.00 -13.30
N THR A 92 -4.42 10.15 -12.82
CA THR A 92 -4.73 10.88 -11.58
C THR A 92 -4.14 10.17 -10.36
N ALA A 93 -4.26 8.85 -10.29
CA ALA A 93 -3.70 8.04 -9.21
C ALA A 93 -2.18 8.24 -9.10
N LEU A 94 -1.46 8.15 -10.22
CA LEU A 94 -0.01 8.35 -10.28
C LEU A 94 0.36 9.77 -9.85
N LYS A 95 -0.33 10.79 -10.38
CA LYS A 95 -0.07 12.19 -10.03
C LYS A 95 -0.23 12.45 -8.53
N ILE A 96 -1.35 12.02 -7.95
CA ILE A 96 -1.69 12.30 -6.55
C ILE A 96 -0.73 11.59 -5.61
N ASN A 97 -0.41 10.33 -5.88
CA ASN A 97 0.52 9.58 -5.05
C ASN A 97 1.96 10.05 -5.19
N PHE A 98 2.37 10.52 -6.37
CA PHE A 98 3.67 11.15 -6.54
C PHE A 98 3.78 12.41 -5.68
N ILE A 99 2.76 13.28 -5.72
CA ILE A 99 2.69 14.48 -4.87
C ILE A 99 2.70 14.09 -3.38
N ALA A 100 1.87 13.13 -2.97
CA ALA A 100 1.80 12.65 -1.60
C ALA A 100 3.15 12.12 -1.11
N SER A 101 3.80 11.26 -1.90
CA SER A 101 5.11 10.69 -1.58
C SER A 101 6.19 11.77 -1.48
N PHE A 102 6.17 12.76 -2.37
CA PHE A 102 7.10 13.88 -2.34
C PHE A 102 6.91 14.75 -1.08
N LEU A 103 5.66 15.05 -0.72
CA LEU A 103 5.33 15.78 0.50
C LEU A 103 5.74 15.01 1.77
N ILE A 104 5.51 13.70 1.82
CA ILE A 104 5.97 12.83 2.92
C ILE A 104 7.48 12.86 3.01
N ALA A 105 8.20 12.73 1.89
CA ALA A 105 9.66 12.75 1.86
C ALA A 105 10.23 14.08 2.35
N ILE A 106 9.67 15.21 1.91
CA ILE A 106 10.04 16.54 2.42
C ILE A 106 9.73 16.64 3.91
N GLY A 107 8.54 16.17 4.32
CA GLY A 107 8.14 16.14 5.72
C GLY A 107 9.16 15.42 6.57
N LEU A 108 9.51 14.18 6.22
CA LEU A 108 10.51 13.36 6.92
C LEU A 108 11.90 14.00 6.93
N LEU A 109 12.30 14.65 5.83
CA LEU A 109 13.61 15.31 5.70
C LEU A 109 13.71 16.55 6.59
N LEU A 110 12.65 17.36 6.66
CA LEU A 110 12.60 18.52 7.54
C LEU A 110 12.49 18.08 9.00
N PHE A 111 11.51 17.23 9.31
CA PHE A 111 11.27 16.69 10.65
C PHE A 111 10.47 15.38 10.59
N VAL A 112 10.94 14.36 11.32
CA VAL A 112 10.29 13.03 11.35
C VAL A 112 8.79 13.12 11.66
N ILE A 113 8.38 13.98 12.60
CA ILE A 113 6.97 14.09 13.04
C ILE A 113 6.05 14.59 11.91
N PRO A 114 6.30 15.74 11.24
CA PRO A 114 5.58 16.16 10.04
C PRO A 114 5.50 15.11 8.93
N GLY A 115 6.59 14.37 8.69
CA GLY A 115 6.58 13.29 7.70
C GLY A 115 5.63 12.16 8.05
N ILE A 116 5.66 11.69 9.31
CA ILE A 116 4.71 10.69 9.80
C ILE A 116 3.28 11.22 9.71
N TYR A 117 3.03 12.46 10.13
CA TYR A 117 1.72 13.07 10.05
C TYR A 117 1.14 13.04 8.62
N LEU A 118 1.93 13.44 7.63
CA LEU A 118 1.51 13.40 6.22
C LEU A 118 1.27 11.98 5.71
N SER A 119 2.09 11.01 6.14
CA SER A 119 1.89 9.61 5.75
C SER A 119 0.55 9.05 6.25
N LEU A 120 0.18 9.40 7.48
CA LEU A 120 -1.12 9.04 8.04
C LEU A 120 -2.25 9.77 7.31
N ALA A 121 -2.05 11.06 7.01
CA ALA A 121 -3.06 11.88 6.35
C ALA A 121 -3.39 11.42 4.92
N PHE A 122 -2.45 10.75 4.25
CA PHE A 122 -2.59 10.24 2.88
C PHE A 122 -2.95 8.75 2.81
N SER A 123 -3.21 8.10 3.95
CA SER A 123 -3.49 6.66 4.03
C SER A 123 -4.81 6.22 3.37
N PHE A 124 -5.72 7.14 3.03
CA PHE A 124 -7.01 6.82 2.40
C PHE A 124 -7.07 7.12 0.90
N ILE A 125 -5.96 7.59 0.30
CA ILE A 125 -5.94 8.01 -1.11
C ILE A 125 -6.35 6.87 -2.06
N GLY A 126 -5.90 5.63 -1.87
CA GLY A 126 -6.27 4.55 -2.79
C GLY A 126 -7.74 4.15 -2.71
N PHE A 127 -8.38 4.23 -1.54
CA PHE A 127 -9.83 4.02 -1.42
C PHE A 127 -10.62 5.17 -2.05
N LEU A 128 -10.19 6.41 -1.81
CA LEU A 128 -10.81 7.61 -2.38
C LEU A 128 -10.70 7.67 -3.91
N LEU A 129 -9.63 7.13 -4.50
CA LEU A 129 -9.49 7.00 -5.95
C LEU A 129 -10.59 6.14 -6.58
N TYR A 130 -11.19 5.23 -5.80
CA TYR A 130 -12.33 4.44 -6.20
C TYR A 130 -13.66 5.14 -5.87
N ASP A 131 -13.89 5.52 -4.62
CA ASP A 131 -15.21 6.04 -4.18
C ASP A 131 -15.50 7.46 -4.70
N GLU A 132 -14.49 8.32 -4.83
CA GLU A 132 -14.65 9.73 -5.21
C GLU A 132 -14.01 10.05 -6.57
N LYS A 133 -14.32 9.21 -7.56
CA LYS A 133 -13.82 9.39 -8.93
C LYS A 133 -14.18 10.79 -9.47
N GLY A 134 -13.16 11.58 -9.77
CA GLY A 134 -13.31 12.92 -10.35
C GLY A 134 -13.32 14.07 -9.34
N HIS A 135 -13.20 13.79 -8.04
CA HIS A 135 -13.01 14.85 -7.05
C HIS A 135 -11.69 15.60 -7.31
N SER A 136 -11.77 16.93 -7.33
CA SER A 136 -10.67 17.80 -7.77
C SER A 136 -9.48 17.81 -6.80
N ASN A 137 -9.72 17.47 -5.52
CA ASN A 137 -8.70 17.48 -4.47
C ASN A 137 -8.81 16.29 -3.51
N LEU A 138 -8.50 15.08 -3.99
CA LEU A 138 -8.48 13.87 -3.15
C LEU A 138 -7.45 13.94 -2.02
N ILE A 139 -6.40 14.76 -2.15
CA ILE A 139 -5.40 14.95 -1.09
C ILE A 139 -6.07 15.60 0.12
N LYS A 140 -6.75 16.74 -0.08
CA LYS A 140 -7.45 17.44 1.00
C LYS A 140 -8.54 16.54 1.60
N ARG A 141 -9.29 15.84 0.76
CA ARG A 141 -10.32 14.91 1.21
C ARG A 141 -9.75 13.78 2.08
N SER A 142 -8.62 13.21 1.71
CA SER A 142 -7.92 12.20 2.55
C SER A 142 -7.50 12.80 3.89
N MET A 143 -6.99 14.03 3.91
CA MET A 143 -6.58 14.70 5.16
C MET A 143 -7.77 14.94 6.10
N GLU A 144 -8.93 15.30 5.55
CA GLU A 144 -10.17 15.51 6.30
C GLU A 144 -10.69 14.19 6.88
N LEU A 145 -10.79 13.14 6.05
CA LEU A 145 -11.29 11.83 6.48
C LEU A 145 -10.39 11.13 7.50
N THR A 146 -9.07 11.34 7.40
CA THR A 146 -8.11 10.74 8.34
C THR A 146 -8.08 11.49 9.67
N ASP A 147 -8.66 12.70 9.76
CA ASP A 147 -8.67 13.46 11.00
C ASP A 147 -9.50 12.75 12.07
N GLY A 148 -8.98 12.69 13.31
CA GLY A 148 -9.55 11.85 14.37
C GLY A 148 -9.19 10.35 14.31
N TYR A 149 -8.74 9.83 13.16
CA TYR A 149 -8.39 8.41 12.98
C TYR A 149 -6.88 8.12 12.93
N LYS A 150 -6.04 9.16 12.87
CA LYS A 150 -4.56 9.08 12.77
C LYS A 150 -3.94 8.10 13.77
N LEU A 151 -4.39 8.10 15.02
CA LEU A 151 -3.85 7.18 16.05
C LEU A 151 -4.21 5.72 15.75
N LYS A 152 -5.44 5.43 15.30
CA LYS A 152 -5.85 4.08 14.91
C LYS A 152 -5.02 3.59 13.72
N ILE A 153 -4.81 4.45 12.72
CA ILE A 153 -3.98 4.16 11.54
C ILE A 153 -2.53 3.89 11.96
N LEU A 154 -1.95 4.77 12.80
CA LEU A 154 -0.58 4.65 13.29
C LEU A 154 -0.36 3.34 14.07
N LEU A 155 -1.28 3.00 14.98
CA LEU A 155 -1.21 1.75 15.75
C LEU A 155 -1.25 0.51 14.83
N GLY A 156 -2.12 0.52 13.81
CA GLY A 156 -2.15 -0.52 12.80
C GLY A 156 -0.81 -0.67 12.08
N GLY A 157 -0.22 0.44 11.63
CA GLY A 157 1.08 0.44 10.98
C GLY A 157 2.22 -0.04 11.87
N ILE A 158 2.21 0.32 13.16
CA ILE A 158 3.19 -0.15 14.16
C ILE A 158 3.08 -1.66 14.35
N VAL A 159 1.87 -2.21 14.50
CA VAL A 159 1.68 -3.66 14.70
C VAL A 159 2.25 -4.45 13.54
N ILE A 160 1.96 -4.06 12.30
CA ILE A 160 2.49 -4.73 11.10
C ILE A 160 4.02 -4.59 11.03
N SER A 161 4.54 -3.40 11.35
CA SER A 161 5.98 -3.14 11.35
C SER A 161 6.72 -3.98 12.41
N ILE A 162 6.13 -4.17 13.59
CA ILE A 162 6.66 -5.05 14.64
C ILE A 162 6.65 -6.50 14.18
N LEU A 163 5.56 -6.97 13.55
CA LEU A 163 5.48 -8.35 13.05
C LEU A 163 6.58 -8.64 12.03
N THR A 164 6.76 -7.75 11.04
CA THR A 164 7.82 -7.89 10.03
C THR A 164 9.23 -7.73 10.62
N GLY A 165 9.41 -6.79 11.55
CA GLY A 165 10.69 -6.53 12.20
C GLY A 165 11.11 -7.65 13.15
N ALA A 166 10.17 -8.27 13.87
CA ALA A 166 10.42 -9.39 14.76
C ALA A 166 10.95 -10.60 13.98
N VAL A 167 10.37 -10.89 12.81
CA VAL A 167 10.83 -11.96 11.91
C VAL A 167 12.27 -11.70 11.47
N SER A 168 12.56 -10.48 11.00
CA SER A 168 13.91 -10.10 10.59
C SER A 168 14.91 -10.25 11.74
N SER A 169 14.50 -9.90 12.97
CA SER A 169 15.34 -9.97 14.17
C SER A 169 15.57 -11.41 14.61
N ILE A 170 14.53 -12.23 14.71
CA ILE A 170 14.61 -13.62 15.15
C ILE A 170 15.43 -14.44 14.15
N PHE A 171 15.09 -14.36 12.85
CA PHE A 171 15.83 -15.10 11.84
C PHE A 171 17.25 -14.58 11.66
N GLY A 172 17.49 -13.28 11.87
CA GLY A 172 18.84 -12.71 11.86
C GLY A 172 19.78 -13.26 12.94
N LEU A 173 19.26 -13.86 14.01
CA LEU A 173 20.08 -14.57 15.01
C LEU A 173 20.63 -15.91 14.50
N PHE A 174 19.97 -16.52 13.51
CA PHE A 174 20.28 -17.89 13.04
C PHE A 174 20.78 -17.93 11.60
N ILE A 175 20.27 -17.04 10.75
CA ILE A 175 20.57 -16.94 9.32
C ILE A 175 21.55 -15.79 9.12
N LYS A 176 22.72 -16.08 8.53
CA LYS A 176 23.74 -15.06 8.21
C LYS A 176 23.60 -14.47 6.81
N GLU A 177 22.81 -15.12 5.95
CA GLU A 177 22.58 -14.70 4.57
C GLU A 177 21.51 -13.58 4.54
N PRO A 178 21.88 -12.32 4.24
CA PRO A 178 20.94 -11.19 4.31
C PRO A 178 19.80 -11.31 3.31
N ALA A 179 20.04 -11.94 2.16
CA ALA A 179 19.02 -12.16 1.14
C ALA A 179 17.87 -13.02 1.66
N LEU A 180 18.19 -14.12 2.37
CA LEU A 180 17.19 -15.02 2.94
C LEU A 180 16.33 -14.33 4.02
N ILE A 181 16.94 -13.52 4.90
CA ILE A 181 16.20 -12.76 5.92
C ILE A 181 15.20 -11.81 5.26
N ARG A 182 15.64 -11.07 4.23
CA ARG A 182 14.78 -10.15 3.48
C ARG A 182 13.60 -10.88 2.82
N THR A 183 13.84 -12.04 2.22
CA THR A 183 12.78 -12.85 1.62
C THR A 183 11.77 -13.29 2.68
N LEU A 184 12.21 -13.81 3.82
CA LEU A 184 11.31 -14.21 4.92
C LEU A 184 10.48 -13.04 5.45
N ALA A 185 11.09 -11.87 5.64
CA ALA A 185 10.38 -10.66 6.06
C ALA A 185 9.32 -10.23 5.03
N SER A 186 9.65 -10.33 3.74
CA SER A 186 8.71 -10.01 2.66
C SER A 186 7.51 -10.97 2.61
N LEU A 187 7.73 -12.27 2.89
CA LEU A 187 6.64 -13.26 2.95
C LEU A 187 5.70 -12.99 4.13
N VAL A 188 6.24 -12.58 5.28
CA VAL A 188 5.40 -12.21 6.43
C VAL A 188 4.60 -10.94 6.12
N THR A 189 5.23 -9.96 5.49
CA THR A 189 4.53 -8.74 5.04
C THR A 189 3.40 -9.08 4.06
N LEU A 190 3.65 -10.00 3.12
CA LEU A 190 2.66 -10.47 2.16
C LEU A 190 1.44 -11.11 2.84
N LEU A 191 1.66 -11.93 3.88
CA LEU A 191 0.58 -12.57 4.64
C LEU A 191 -0.13 -11.61 5.60
N ALA A 192 0.57 -10.58 6.08
CA ALA A 192 0.00 -9.55 6.95
C ALA A 192 -0.79 -8.49 6.17
N GLN A 193 -0.49 -8.31 4.88
CA GLN A 193 -1.07 -7.29 4.02
C GLN A 193 -2.62 -7.33 3.96
N PRO A 194 -3.30 -8.48 3.76
CA PRO A 194 -4.76 -8.51 3.77
C PRO A 194 -5.36 -8.05 5.10
N ILE A 195 -4.70 -8.36 6.22
CA ILE A 195 -5.14 -7.97 7.56
C ILE A 195 -5.03 -6.45 7.70
N TYR A 196 -3.89 -5.88 7.31
CA TYR A 196 -3.68 -4.45 7.34
C TYR A 196 -4.68 -3.71 6.46
N ILE A 197 -4.89 -4.17 5.23
CA ILE A 197 -5.79 -3.50 4.28
C ILE A 197 -7.23 -3.56 4.75
N ASN A 198 -7.71 -4.70 5.27
CA ASN A 198 -9.06 -4.76 5.86
C ASN A 198 -9.18 -3.85 7.08
N TYR A 199 -8.14 -3.79 7.93
CA TYR A 199 -8.15 -2.91 9.09
C TYR A 199 -8.23 -1.42 8.68
N ILE A 200 -7.43 -0.97 7.73
CA ILE A 200 -7.49 0.42 7.24
C ILE A 200 -8.80 0.69 6.50
N LEU A 201 -9.28 -0.27 5.71
CA LEU A 201 -10.56 -0.17 5.01
C LEU A 201 -11.73 0.03 5.98
N ASP A 202 -11.79 -0.72 7.07
CA ASP A 202 -12.83 -0.55 8.10
C ASP A 202 -12.80 0.84 8.74
N ILE A 203 -11.59 1.38 8.99
CA ILE A 203 -11.43 2.77 9.48
C ILE A 203 -11.89 3.76 8.42
N TYR A 204 -11.52 3.54 7.17
CA TYR A 204 -11.91 4.39 6.04
C TYR A 204 -13.42 4.44 5.90
N ILE A 205 -14.12 3.31 5.95
CA ILE A 205 -15.59 3.26 5.86
C ILE A 205 -16.23 3.98 7.04
N GLU A 206 -15.74 3.75 8.27
CA GLU A 206 -16.23 4.43 9.48
C GLU A 206 -16.09 5.96 9.34
N ALA A 207 -14.96 6.44 8.83
CA ALA A 207 -14.72 7.86 8.58
C ALA A 207 -15.57 8.40 7.43
N TYR A 208 -15.66 7.66 6.33
CA TYR A 208 -16.39 8.08 5.13
C TYR A 208 -17.89 8.21 5.42
N ASP A 209 -18.49 7.20 6.04
CA ASP A 209 -19.92 7.17 6.34
C ASP A 209 -20.32 8.26 7.34
N GLN A 210 -19.44 8.65 8.27
CA GLN A 210 -19.68 9.79 9.18
C GLN A 210 -19.78 11.13 8.44
N THR A 211 -19.00 11.33 7.38
CA THR A 211 -19.01 12.59 6.62
C THR A 211 -20.12 12.73 5.57
N VAL A 212 -20.81 11.64 5.24
CA VAL A 212 -21.93 11.65 4.27
C VAL A 212 -23.28 11.94 4.94
N VAL A 213 -23.34 11.81 6.27
CA VAL A 213 -24.57 12.02 7.07
C VAL A 213 -24.73 13.48 7.55
N GLU A 214 -23.70 14.31 7.39
CA GLU A 214 -23.72 15.77 7.64
C GLU A 214 -24.03 16.57 6.37
#